data_AF-A0A822A0D3-F1
#
_entry.id   AF-A0A822A0D3-F1
#
_cell.length_a   1.000
_cell.length_b   1.000
_cell.length_c   1.000
_cell.angle_alpha   90.00
_cell.angle_beta   90.00
_cell.angle_gamma   90.00
#
_symmetry.space_group_name_H-M   'P 1'
#
loop_
_entity.id
_entity.type
_entity.pdbx_description
1 polymer ?
#
loop_
_entity_poly.entity_id
_entity_poly.type
_entity_poly.pdbx_seq_one_letter_code
_entity_poly.pdbx_strand_id
1 'polypeptide(L)'
;MDRLLKDLITHREKLEQCLDLSHKIHFQLNEFNKQYLFYEQWINNIQRTVETIFEEKLTIDEKLQRLHDIQIELDKRKQILNNLTHDYPQIDQLIIKSIPKLIGNIDRIKTNVTRKQEEYEQQNRQQKDFRERIEVLFEWIKQTHRYEPLNDKRDVESLQREYTRLNEKQQQINEKSKDIDALLRNINNSKLPSDSLQKLRQEIDHLKERLSESANELETRNKFIKKSIRVR
;
A
#
# COMPACT_ATOMS: atom_id res chain seq x y z
N MET A 1 45.03 20.00 -68.22
CA MET A 1 45.60 19.97 -66.85
C MET A 1 44.57 20.50 -65.83
N ASP A 2 43.94 21.64 -66.09
CA ASP A 2 42.96 22.28 -65.19
C ASP A 2 41.72 21.45 -64.83
N ARG A 3 41.17 20.67 -65.77
CA ARG A 3 40.05 19.73 -65.47
C ARG A 3 40.44 18.68 -64.44
N LEU A 4 41.60 18.05 -64.62
CA LEU A 4 42.10 17.02 -63.68
C LEU A 4 42.37 17.62 -62.31
N LEU A 5 42.92 18.84 -62.25
CA LEU A 5 43.15 19.54 -60.99
C LEU A 5 41.83 19.84 -60.25
N LYS A 6 40.80 20.29 -60.98
CA LYS A 6 39.47 20.58 -60.44
C LYS A 6 38.76 19.32 -59.93
N ASP A 7 38.89 18.21 -60.66
CA ASP A 7 38.32 16.92 -60.26
C ASP A 7 39.00 16.38 -58.99
N LEU A 8 40.33 16.52 -58.88
CA LEU A 8 41.08 16.13 -57.68
C LEU A 8 40.70 16.98 -56.45
N ILE A 9 40.53 18.29 -56.61
CA ILE A 9 40.07 19.18 -55.53
C ILE A 9 38.66 18.77 -55.08
N THR A 10 37.74 18.57 -56.02
CA THR A 10 36.37 18.13 -55.71
C THR A 10 36.35 16.76 -55.00
N HIS A 11 37.21 15.84 -55.41
CA HIS A 11 37.30 14.52 -54.78
C HIS A 11 37.88 14.62 -53.36
N ARG A 12 38.90 15.44 -53.15
CA ARG A 12 39.46 15.73 -51.83
C ARG A 12 38.41 16.32 -50.89
N GLU A 13 37.66 17.33 -51.33
CA GLU A 13 36.60 17.95 -50.53
C GLU A 13 35.51 16.94 -50.13
N LYS A 14 35.11 16.06 -51.05
CA LYS A 14 34.17 14.97 -50.75
C LYS A 14 34.74 13.98 -49.72
N LEU A 15 36.01 13.61 -49.83
CA LEU A 15 36.66 12.73 -48.87
C LEU A 15 36.75 13.38 -47.48
N GLU A 16 37.09 14.66 -47.41
CA GLU A 16 37.11 15.42 -46.15
C GLU A 16 35.71 15.50 -45.51
N GLN A 17 34.65 15.70 -46.30
CA GLN A 17 33.26 15.65 -45.83
C GLN A 17 32.86 14.26 -45.32
N CYS A 18 33.24 13.20 -46.04
CA CYS A 18 32.98 11.82 -45.61
C CYS A 18 33.70 11.50 -44.29
N LEU A 19 34.93 11.98 -44.12
CA LEU A 19 35.71 11.79 -42.90
C LEU A 19 35.08 12.52 -41.70
N ASP A 20 34.66 13.78 -41.88
CA ASP A 20 33.96 14.56 -40.84
C ASP A 20 32.64 13.89 -40.42
N LEU A 21 31.84 13.43 -41.40
CA LEU A 21 30.61 12.70 -41.10
C LEU A 21 30.89 11.39 -40.35
N SER A 22 31.92 10.64 -40.75
CA SER A 22 32.32 9.41 -40.07
C SER A 22 32.71 9.66 -38.60
N HIS A 23 33.47 10.72 -38.33
CA HIS A 23 33.81 11.11 -36.96
C HIS A 23 32.58 11.50 -36.13
N LYS A 24 31.64 12.26 -36.71
CA LYS A 24 30.38 12.63 -36.04
C LYS A 24 29.51 11.42 -35.71
N ILE A 25 29.36 10.49 -36.66
CA ILE A 25 28.64 9.23 -36.46
C ILE A 25 29.28 8.43 -35.32
N HIS A 26 30.60 8.25 -35.36
CA HIS A 26 31.30 7.47 -34.35
C HIS A 26 31.19 8.07 -32.95
N PHE A 27 31.33 9.40 -32.85
CA PHE A 27 31.17 10.13 -31.59
C PHE A 27 29.75 9.94 -31.02
N GLN A 28 28.72 10.19 -31.84
CA GLN A 28 27.34 10.03 -31.40
C GLN A 28 27.00 8.60 -31.00
N LEU A 29 27.50 7.61 -31.75
CA LEU A 29 27.26 6.20 -31.44
C LEU A 29 27.86 5.83 -30.09
N ASN A 30 29.07 6.31 -29.78
CA ASN A 30 29.71 6.07 -28.50
C ASN A 30 28.93 6.71 -27.34
N GLU A 31 28.49 7.96 -27.48
CA GLU A 31 27.70 8.64 -26.45
C GLU A 31 26.32 8.00 -26.26
N PHE A 32 25.63 7.67 -27.35
CA PHE A 32 24.38 6.94 -27.30
C PHE A 32 24.52 5.59 -26.60
N ASN A 33 25.57 4.81 -26.92
CA ASN A 33 25.78 3.51 -26.28
C ASN A 33 25.99 3.62 -24.76
N LYS A 34 26.72 4.65 -24.29
CA LYS A 34 26.86 4.91 -22.85
C LYS A 34 25.52 5.22 -22.19
N GLN A 35 24.72 6.10 -22.80
CA GLN A 35 23.40 6.46 -22.29
C GLN A 35 22.46 5.24 -22.29
N TYR A 36 22.47 4.45 -23.37
CA TYR A 36 21.66 3.25 -23.49
C TYR A 36 21.95 2.24 -22.37
N LEU A 37 23.24 1.94 -22.14
CA LEU A 37 23.67 1.03 -21.07
C LEU A 37 23.28 1.56 -19.68
N PHE A 38 23.41 2.87 -19.45
CA PHE A 38 22.95 3.49 -18.21
C PHE A 38 21.46 3.25 -17.99
N TYR A 39 20.62 3.52 -18.99
CA TYR A 39 19.17 3.31 -18.86
C TYR A 39 18.79 1.84 -18.71
N GLU A 40 19.49 0.93 -19.38
CA GLU A 40 19.26 -0.50 -19.23
C GLU A 40 19.56 -0.97 -17.79
N GLN A 41 20.69 -0.53 -17.21
CA GLN A 41 21.03 -0.82 -15.82
C GLN A 41 20.03 -0.18 -14.84
N TRP A 42 19.64 1.07 -15.10
CA TRP A 42 18.66 1.77 -14.28
C TRP A 42 17.30 1.07 -14.28
N ILE A 43 16.79 0.66 -15.45
CA ILE A 43 15.54 -0.12 -15.58
C ILE A 43 15.63 -1.42 -14.80
N ASN A 44 16.74 -2.16 -14.93
CA ASN A 44 16.94 -3.42 -14.20
C ASN A 44 16.95 -3.21 -12.68
N ASN A 45 17.56 -2.12 -12.21
CA ASN A 45 17.57 -1.77 -10.79
C ASN A 45 16.18 -1.40 -10.29
N ILE A 46 15.41 -0.60 -11.03
CA ILE A 46 14.03 -0.26 -10.67
C ILE A 46 13.17 -1.52 -10.62
N GLN A 47 13.30 -2.42 -11.61
CA GLN A 47 12.55 -3.67 -11.61
C GLN A 47 12.81 -4.49 -10.33
N ARG A 48 14.09 -4.64 -9.94
CA ARG A 48 14.46 -5.32 -8.69
C ARG A 48 13.86 -4.63 -7.47
N THR A 49 13.95 -3.31 -7.38
CA THR A 49 13.35 -2.55 -6.28
C THR A 49 11.84 -2.78 -6.20
N VAL A 50 11.12 -2.75 -7.32
CA VAL A 50 9.67 -3.02 -7.35
C VAL A 50 9.36 -4.44 -6.89
N GLU A 51 10.19 -5.42 -7.24
CA GLU A 51 10.06 -6.80 -6.81
C GLU A 51 10.26 -6.94 -5.29
N THR A 52 11.27 -6.29 -4.71
CA THR A 52 11.65 -6.42 -3.30
C THR A 52 10.84 -5.57 -2.31
N ILE A 53 10.14 -4.51 -2.75
CA ILE A 53 9.31 -3.65 -1.85
C ILE A 53 8.35 -4.48 -0.98
N PHE A 54 7.88 -5.63 -1.47
CA PHE A 54 7.00 -6.51 -0.70
C PHE A 54 7.69 -7.14 0.52
N GLU A 55 8.95 -7.53 0.38
CA GLU A 55 9.75 -8.20 1.40
C GLU A 55 10.27 -7.24 2.47
N GLU A 56 10.32 -5.95 2.15
CA GLU A 56 10.76 -4.94 3.10
C GLU A 56 9.76 -4.76 4.26
N LYS A 57 10.32 -4.58 5.46
CA LYS A 57 9.59 -4.28 6.70
C LYS A 57 9.12 -2.83 6.72
N LEU A 58 8.21 -2.51 5.82
CA LEU A 58 7.58 -1.20 5.68
C LEU A 58 6.08 -1.31 5.96
N THR A 59 5.50 -0.23 6.45
CA THR A 59 4.06 -0.07 6.55
C THR A 59 3.42 0.00 5.16
N ILE A 60 2.11 -0.26 5.07
CA ILE A 60 1.37 -0.21 3.79
C ILE A 60 1.48 1.19 3.16
N ASP A 61 1.37 2.25 3.96
CA ASP A 61 1.46 3.63 3.47
C ASP A 61 2.85 3.96 2.92
N GLU A 62 3.93 3.51 3.58
CA GLU A 62 5.30 3.66 3.06
C GLU A 62 5.50 2.90 1.75
N LYS A 63 4.92 1.70 1.61
CA LYS A 63 4.98 0.93 0.36
C LYS A 63 4.24 1.65 -0.76
N LEU A 64 3.05 2.20 -0.48
CA LEU A 64 2.27 3.00 -1.44
C LEU A 64 3.04 4.24 -1.90
N GLN A 65 3.64 4.97 -0.95
CA GLN A 65 4.44 6.16 -1.29
C GLN A 65 5.63 5.80 -2.18
N ARG A 66 6.37 4.73 -1.87
CA ARG A 66 7.51 4.30 -2.70
C ARG A 66 7.09 3.89 -4.10
N LEU A 67 5.97 3.18 -4.25
CA LEU A 67 5.44 2.83 -5.58
C LEU A 67 5.06 4.09 -6.36
N HIS A 68 4.46 5.08 -5.70
CA HIS A 68 4.13 6.37 -6.30
C HIS A 68 5.38 7.12 -6.78
N ASP A 69 6.42 7.18 -5.94
CA ASP A 69 7.69 7.83 -6.30
C ASP A 69 8.36 7.14 -7.51
N ILE A 70 8.32 5.80 -7.55
CA ILE A 70 8.80 5.01 -8.70
C ILE A 70 7.98 5.33 -9.95
N GLN A 71 6.66 5.44 -9.86
CA GLN A 71 5.78 5.78 -10.98
C GLN A 71 6.17 7.14 -11.58
N ILE A 72 6.39 8.16 -10.73
CA ILE A 72 6.82 9.49 -11.13
C ILE A 72 8.17 9.42 -11.86
N GLU A 73 9.13 8.68 -11.31
CA GLU A 73 10.45 8.58 -11.93
C GLU A 73 10.42 7.84 -13.27
N LEU A 74 9.62 6.77 -13.39
CA LEU A 74 9.37 6.07 -14.65
C LEU A 74 8.78 7.01 -15.71
N ASP A 75 7.83 7.87 -15.34
CA ASP A 75 7.24 8.85 -16.24
C ASP A 75 8.24 9.91 -16.70
N LYS A 76 9.03 10.46 -15.77
CA LYS A 76 10.10 11.41 -16.10
C LYS A 76 11.11 10.79 -17.06
N ARG A 77 11.54 9.55 -16.84
CA ARG A 77 12.55 8.90 -17.70
C ARG A 77 11.98 8.47 -19.04
N LYS A 78 10.72 8.07 -19.11
CA LYS A 78 10.03 7.83 -20.38
C LYS A 78 10.00 9.09 -21.25
N GLN A 79 9.71 10.25 -20.67
CA GLN A 79 9.74 11.53 -21.39
C GLN A 79 11.14 11.86 -21.92
N ILE A 80 12.18 11.66 -21.12
CA ILE A 80 13.56 11.88 -21.57
C ILE A 80 13.92 10.94 -22.74
N LEU A 81 13.58 9.65 -22.63
CA LEU A 81 13.86 8.67 -23.68
C LEU A 81 13.13 8.97 -24.99
N ASN A 82 11.89 9.48 -24.93
CA ASN A 82 11.15 9.91 -26.12
C ASN A 82 11.87 11.03 -26.89
N ASN A 83 12.62 11.88 -26.19
CA ASN A 83 13.33 12.99 -26.80
C ASN A 83 14.76 12.63 -27.22
N LEU A 84 15.33 11.56 -26.64
CA LEU A 84 16.73 11.18 -26.82
C LEU A 84 17.13 10.90 -28.27
N THR A 85 16.22 10.48 -29.17
CA THR A 85 16.55 10.33 -30.61
C THR A 85 16.96 11.65 -31.27
N HIS A 86 16.46 12.79 -30.78
CA HIS A 86 16.74 14.11 -31.36
C HIS A 86 18.18 14.57 -31.08
N ASP A 87 18.81 14.03 -30.04
CA ASP A 87 20.19 14.37 -29.66
C ASP A 87 21.23 13.71 -30.57
N TYR A 88 20.82 12.71 -31.37
CA TYR A 88 21.70 11.89 -32.20
C TYR A 88 21.25 11.78 -33.68
N PRO A 89 21.12 12.90 -34.42
CA PRO A 89 20.53 12.89 -35.75
C PRO A 89 21.36 12.14 -36.80
N GLN A 90 22.68 11.97 -36.60
CA GLN A 90 23.52 11.25 -37.56
C GLN A 90 23.39 9.72 -37.44
N ILE A 91 22.76 9.22 -36.38
CA ILE A 91 22.58 7.78 -36.12
C ILE A 91 21.11 7.40 -35.85
N ASP A 92 20.17 8.29 -36.14
CA ASP A 92 18.74 8.13 -35.86
C ASP A 92 18.18 6.77 -36.31
N GLN A 93 18.47 6.36 -37.55
CA GLN A 93 18.04 5.11 -38.14
C GLN A 93 18.68 3.88 -37.47
N LEU A 94 19.90 4.03 -36.92
CA LEU A 94 20.59 2.95 -36.21
C LEU A 94 19.98 2.71 -34.84
N ILE A 95 19.48 3.76 -34.18
CA ILE A 95 18.98 3.69 -32.80
C ILE A 95 17.45 3.63 -32.70
N ILE A 96 16.73 3.77 -33.81
CA ILE A 96 15.27 3.87 -33.87
C ILE A 96 14.53 2.68 -33.22
N LYS A 97 15.16 1.50 -33.16
CA LYS A 97 14.59 0.31 -32.51
C LYS A 97 15.01 0.16 -31.04
N SER A 98 16.10 0.80 -30.64
CA SER A 98 16.69 0.68 -29.31
C SER A 98 15.89 1.45 -28.27
N ILE A 99 15.46 2.68 -28.59
CA ILE A 99 14.67 3.53 -27.68
C ILE A 99 13.30 2.92 -27.38
N PRO A 100 12.50 2.47 -28.36
CA PRO A 100 11.23 1.78 -28.09
C PRO A 100 11.36 0.56 -27.19
N LYS A 101 12.48 -0.16 -27.23
CA LYS A 101 12.73 -1.30 -26.33
C LYS A 101 12.84 -0.86 -24.87
N LEU A 102 13.58 0.21 -24.59
CA LEU A 102 13.68 0.78 -23.23
C LEU A 102 12.34 1.29 -22.74
N ILE A 103 11.60 2.00 -23.59
CA ILE A 103 10.25 2.50 -23.28
C ILE A 103 9.29 1.33 -22.98
N GLY A 104 9.32 0.27 -23.79
CA GLY A 104 8.50 -0.92 -23.57
C GLY A 104 8.82 -1.61 -22.24
N ASN A 105 10.08 -1.62 -21.81
CA ASN A 105 10.46 -2.12 -20.49
C ASN A 105 9.92 -1.23 -19.36
N ILE A 106 10.01 0.10 -19.51
CA ILE A 106 9.39 1.04 -18.56
C ILE A 106 7.88 0.79 -18.44
N ASP A 107 7.18 0.63 -19.57
CA ASP A 107 5.73 0.39 -19.57
C ASP A 107 5.36 -0.92 -18.86
N ARG A 108 6.14 -1.99 -19.06
CA ARG A 108 5.95 -3.26 -18.31
C ARG A 108 6.15 -3.07 -16.81
N ILE A 109 7.18 -2.33 -16.40
CA ILE A 109 7.42 -2.04 -14.98
C ILE A 109 6.25 -1.22 -14.43
N LYS A 110 5.79 -0.19 -15.15
CA LYS A 110 4.63 0.62 -14.73
C LYS A 110 3.38 -0.23 -14.51
N THR A 111 3.07 -1.16 -15.42
CA THR A 111 1.95 -2.09 -15.23
C THR A 111 2.10 -2.90 -13.95
N ASN A 112 3.30 -3.38 -13.64
CA ASN A 112 3.56 -4.13 -12.41
C ASN A 112 3.44 -3.24 -11.16
N VAL A 113 3.95 -2.00 -11.21
CA VAL A 113 3.82 -1.01 -10.13
C VAL A 113 2.35 -0.70 -9.85
N THR A 114 1.55 -0.41 -10.88
CA THR A 114 0.11 -0.15 -10.74
C THR A 114 -0.62 -1.33 -10.12
N ARG A 115 -0.37 -2.56 -10.59
CA ARG A 115 -0.97 -3.76 -9.99
C ARG A 115 -0.63 -3.90 -8.51
N LYS A 116 0.65 -3.73 -8.14
CA LYS A 116 1.08 -3.78 -6.74
C LYS A 116 0.46 -2.67 -5.90
N GLN A 117 0.29 -1.48 -6.47
CA GLN A 117 -0.36 -0.36 -5.80
C GLN A 117 -1.82 -0.69 -5.47
N GLU A 118 -2.58 -1.22 -6.43
CA GLU A 118 -3.97 -1.64 -6.22
C GLU A 118 -4.09 -2.71 -5.12
N GLU A 119 -3.18 -3.67 -5.08
CA GLU A 119 -3.10 -4.70 -4.03
C GLU A 119 -2.91 -4.07 -2.64
N TYR A 120 -1.96 -3.13 -2.49
CA TYR A 120 -1.72 -2.45 -1.22
C TYR A 120 -2.85 -1.50 -0.83
N GLU A 121 -3.47 -0.81 -1.77
CA GLU A 121 -4.64 0.03 -1.49
C GLU A 121 -5.83 -0.81 -1.00
N GLN A 122 -6.03 -2.00 -1.59
CA GLN A 122 -7.05 -2.94 -1.11
C GLN A 122 -6.75 -3.41 0.32
N GLN A 123 -5.49 -3.74 0.62
CA GLN A 123 -5.07 -4.08 1.98
C GLN A 123 -5.29 -2.91 2.95
N ASN A 124 -4.96 -1.68 2.55
CA ASN A 124 -5.17 -0.49 3.39
C ASN A 124 -6.65 -0.26 3.69
N ARG A 125 -7.52 -0.35 2.66
CA ARG A 125 -8.98 -0.26 2.83
C ARG A 125 -9.51 -1.33 3.78
N GLN A 126 -9.05 -2.57 3.62
CA GLN A 126 -9.44 -3.68 4.50
C GLN A 126 -8.98 -3.46 5.95
N GLN A 127 -7.75 -3.00 6.15
CA GLN A 127 -7.24 -2.68 7.49
C GLN A 127 -8.05 -1.55 8.14
N LYS A 128 -8.43 -0.53 7.38
CA LYS A 128 -9.26 0.57 7.85
C LYS A 128 -10.66 0.11 8.27
N ASP A 129 -11.31 -0.72 7.45
CA ASP A 129 -12.62 -1.33 7.78
C ASP A 129 -12.55 -2.10 9.11
N PHE A 130 -11.52 -2.92 9.29
CA PHE A 130 -11.35 -3.64 10.56
C PHE A 130 -11.19 -2.70 11.75
N ARG A 131 -10.38 -1.64 11.61
CA ARG A 131 -10.18 -0.65 12.67
C ARG A 131 -11.45 0.11 13.02
N GLU A 132 -12.22 0.52 12.03
CA GLU A 132 -13.52 1.19 12.26
C GLU A 132 -14.47 0.28 13.03
N ARG A 133 -14.52 -1.02 12.71
CA ARG A 133 -15.35 -2.00 13.42
C ARG A 133 -14.87 -2.26 14.85
N ILE A 134 -13.55 -2.30 15.06
CA ILE A 134 -12.94 -2.38 16.39
C ILE A 134 -13.31 -1.16 17.24
N GLU A 135 -13.21 0.05 16.67
CA GLU A 135 -13.53 1.30 17.36
C GLU A 135 -15.00 1.38 17.78
N VAL A 136 -15.92 0.98 16.89
CA VAL A 136 -17.36 0.89 17.21
C VAL A 136 -17.61 -0.05 18.39
N LEU A 137 -16.91 -1.19 18.45
CA LEU A 137 -17.03 -2.13 19.56
C LEU A 137 -16.43 -1.55 20.85
N PHE A 138 -15.30 -0.83 20.77
CA PHE A 138 -14.70 -0.17 21.93
C PHE A 138 -15.63 0.87 22.55
N GLU A 139 -16.22 1.73 21.73
CA GLU A 139 -17.15 2.76 22.21
C GLU A 139 -18.44 2.14 22.76
N TRP A 140 -18.94 1.07 22.14
CA TRP A 140 -20.06 0.31 22.70
C TRP A 140 -19.73 -0.25 24.10
N ILE A 141 -18.58 -0.92 24.28
CA ILE A 141 -18.16 -1.47 25.58
C ILE A 141 -18.06 -0.36 26.64
N LYS A 142 -17.49 0.79 26.27
CA LYS A 142 -17.33 1.95 27.15
C LYS A 142 -18.66 2.54 27.61
N GLN A 143 -19.69 2.55 26.75
CA GLN A 143 -21.03 2.98 27.11
C GLN A 143 -21.71 1.98 28.07
N THR A 144 -21.46 0.67 27.88
CA THR A 144 -22.05 -0.39 28.71
C THR A 144 -21.61 -0.31 30.18
N HIS A 145 -20.36 0.13 30.44
CA HIS A 145 -19.76 0.30 31.78
C HIS A 145 -20.38 1.43 32.64
N ARG A 146 -21.31 2.24 32.11
CA ARG A 146 -21.97 3.27 32.92
C ARG A 146 -23.15 2.67 33.67
N TYR A 147 -22.90 2.17 34.87
CA TYR A 147 -23.95 1.74 35.80
C TYR A 147 -24.17 2.78 36.90
N GLU A 148 -25.42 3.08 37.19
CA GLU A 148 -25.77 3.85 38.39
C GLU A 148 -25.42 3.05 39.65
N PRO A 149 -24.97 3.68 40.74
CA PRO A 149 -24.76 2.98 42.00
C PRO A 149 -26.05 2.29 42.46
N LEU A 150 -25.92 1.05 42.93
CA LEU A 150 -27.02 0.31 43.55
C LEU A 150 -27.41 1.03 44.84
N ASN A 151 -28.66 1.49 44.93
CA ASN A 151 -29.21 2.10 46.13
C ASN A 151 -30.12 1.07 46.82
N ASP A 152 -29.74 0.62 48.01
CA ASP A 152 -30.46 -0.40 48.78
C ASP A 152 -31.85 0.03 49.24
N LYS A 153 -32.25 1.29 49.05
CA LYS A 153 -33.59 1.78 49.41
C LYS A 153 -34.66 1.64 48.30
N ARG A 154 -34.31 1.11 47.12
CA ARG A 154 -35.26 0.91 46.01
C ARG A 154 -36.32 -0.15 46.37
N ASP A 155 -37.58 0.05 45.98
CA ASP A 155 -38.65 -0.96 46.17
C ASP A 155 -38.43 -2.23 45.32
N VAL A 156 -39.22 -3.29 45.60
CA VAL A 156 -39.09 -4.59 44.92
C VAL A 156 -39.35 -4.47 43.42
N GLU A 157 -40.34 -3.68 43.00
CA GLU A 157 -40.64 -3.48 41.56
C GLU A 157 -39.46 -2.83 40.83
N SER A 158 -38.83 -1.82 41.44
CA SER A 158 -37.66 -1.13 40.90
C SER A 158 -36.46 -2.07 40.77
N LEU A 159 -36.26 -2.96 41.75
CA LEU A 159 -35.24 -4.02 41.68
C LEU A 159 -35.56 -5.04 40.57
N GLN A 160 -36.83 -5.39 40.38
CA GLN A 160 -37.28 -6.30 39.33
C GLN A 160 -37.02 -5.71 37.93
N ARG A 161 -37.34 -4.42 37.73
CA ARG A 161 -37.08 -3.70 36.46
C ARG A 161 -35.58 -3.62 36.17
N GLU A 162 -34.77 -3.31 37.18
CA GLU A 162 -33.31 -3.30 37.03
C GLU A 162 -32.77 -4.69 36.69
N TYR A 163 -33.27 -5.76 37.32
CA TYR A 163 -32.87 -7.14 37.01
C TYR A 163 -33.17 -7.51 35.54
N THR A 164 -34.36 -7.17 35.03
CA THR A 164 -34.70 -7.37 33.61
C THR A 164 -33.74 -6.61 32.70
N ARG A 165 -33.48 -5.33 32.98
CA ARG A 165 -32.54 -4.49 32.21
C ARG A 165 -31.12 -5.05 32.21
N LEU A 166 -30.65 -5.59 33.33
CA LEU A 166 -29.32 -6.21 33.42
C LEU A 166 -29.24 -7.52 32.63
N ASN A 167 -30.31 -8.34 32.60
CA ASN A 167 -30.36 -9.54 31.77
C ASN A 167 -30.36 -9.20 30.27
N GLU A 168 -31.10 -8.17 29.85
CA GLU A 168 -31.06 -7.67 28.47
C GLU A 168 -29.64 -7.20 28.10
N LYS A 169 -28.98 -6.45 28.97
CA LYS A 169 -27.57 -6.07 28.78
C LYS A 169 -26.64 -7.28 28.69
N GLN A 170 -26.86 -8.31 29.50
CA GLN A 170 -26.07 -9.55 29.44
C GLN A 170 -26.24 -10.27 28.09
N GLN A 171 -27.46 -10.30 27.56
CA GLN A 171 -27.71 -10.85 26.23
C GLN A 171 -26.97 -10.05 25.15
N GLN A 172 -26.99 -8.72 25.22
CA GLN A 172 -26.25 -7.86 24.28
C GLN A 172 -24.73 -8.09 24.37
N ILE A 173 -24.17 -8.27 25.56
CA ILE A 173 -22.75 -8.65 25.73
C ILE A 173 -22.45 -9.97 25.03
N ASN A 174 -23.31 -10.99 25.19
CA ASN A 174 -23.12 -12.29 24.55
C ASN A 174 -23.17 -12.19 23.02
N GLU A 175 -24.05 -11.34 22.48
CA GLU A 175 -24.10 -11.04 21.04
C GLU A 175 -22.83 -10.33 20.58
N LYS A 176 -22.35 -9.33 21.31
CA LYS A 176 -21.11 -8.61 20.99
C LYS A 176 -19.86 -9.47 21.09
N SER A 177 -19.83 -10.45 22.00
CA SER A 177 -18.76 -11.46 22.04
C SER A 177 -18.69 -12.26 20.73
N LYS A 178 -19.85 -12.66 20.19
CA LYS A 178 -19.91 -13.36 18.89
C LYS A 178 -19.46 -12.47 17.75
N ASP A 179 -19.80 -11.18 17.78
CA ASP A 179 -19.34 -10.19 16.79
C ASP A 179 -17.81 -10.06 16.81
N ILE A 180 -17.20 -9.98 18.00
CA ILE A 180 -15.74 -9.93 18.17
C ILE A 180 -15.08 -11.21 17.62
N ASP A 181 -15.63 -12.39 17.92
CA ASP A 181 -15.10 -13.65 17.42
C ASP A 181 -15.25 -13.79 15.89
N ALA A 182 -16.34 -13.26 15.32
CA ALA A 182 -16.51 -13.17 13.87
C ALA A 182 -15.48 -12.21 13.25
N LEU A 183 -15.23 -11.06 13.88
CA LEU A 183 -14.23 -10.09 13.43
C LEU A 183 -12.82 -10.68 13.47
N LEU A 184 -12.46 -11.39 14.54
CA LEU A 184 -11.18 -12.09 14.66
C LEU A 184 -10.98 -13.13 13.56
N ARG A 185 -12.02 -13.91 13.24
CA ARG A 185 -11.98 -14.87 12.12
C ARG A 185 -11.76 -14.17 10.78
N ASN A 186 -12.43 -13.04 10.55
CA ASN A 186 -12.25 -12.26 9.32
C ASN A 186 -10.84 -11.67 9.21
N ILE A 187 -10.29 -11.17 10.32
CA ILE A 187 -8.90 -10.70 10.38
C ILE A 187 -7.93 -11.84 10.05
N ASN A 188 -8.10 -13.01 10.67
CA ASN A 188 -7.23 -14.17 10.45
C ASN A 188 -7.26 -14.72 9.03
N ASN A 189 -8.38 -14.56 8.33
CA ASN A 189 -8.54 -15.00 6.94
C ASN A 189 -8.18 -13.90 5.91
N SER A 190 -7.77 -12.72 6.37
CA SER A 190 -7.42 -11.61 5.48
C SER A 190 -6.03 -11.77 4.87
N LYS A 191 -5.79 -11.11 3.73
CA LYS A 191 -4.49 -11.07 3.06
C LYS A 191 -3.61 -9.91 3.56
N LEU A 192 -3.81 -9.50 4.81
CA LEU A 192 -3.04 -8.41 5.40
C LEU A 192 -1.61 -8.87 5.74
N PRO A 193 -0.63 -7.95 5.72
CA PRO A 193 0.71 -8.24 6.20
C PRO A 193 0.72 -8.70 7.67
N SER A 194 1.68 -9.56 8.03
CA SER A 194 1.81 -10.13 9.38
C SER A 194 1.80 -9.08 10.48
N ASP A 195 2.53 -7.96 10.27
CA ASP A 195 2.62 -6.89 11.26
C ASP A 195 1.27 -6.18 11.47
N SER A 196 0.50 -5.97 10.40
CA SER A 196 -0.86 -5.40 10.49
C SER A 196 -1.81 -6.38 11.18
N LEU A 197 -1.72 -7.68 10.87
CA LEU A 197 -2.51 -8.72 11.53
C LEU A 197 -2.21 -8.77 13.03
N GLN A 198 -0.95 -8.68 13.43
CA GLN A 198 -0.54 -8.71 14.83
C GLN A 198 -1.13 -7.54 15.62
N LYS A 199 -1.07 -6.32 15.06
CA LYS A 199 -1.68 -5.13 15.70
C LYS A 199 -3.19 -5.28 15.85
N LEU A 200 -3.89 -5.70 14.80
CA LEU A 200 -5.33 -5.91 14.85
C LEU A 200 -5.72 -7.01 15.86
N ARG A 201 -4.95 -8.09 15.96
CA ARG A 201 -5.17 -9.14 16.97
C ARG A 201 -5.02 -8.61 18.39
N GLN A 202 -3.99 -7.81 18.65
CA GLN A 202 -3.81 -7.17 19.97
C GLN A 202 -4.98 -6.24 20.33
N GLU A 203 -5.47 -5.45 19.36
CA GLU A 203 -6.65 -4.59 19.55
C GLU A 203 -7.91 -5.43 19.87
N ILE A 204 -8.09 -6.58 19.21
CA ILE A 204 -9.18 -7.54 19.48
C ILE A 204 -9.04 -8.20 20.85
N ASP A 205 -7.84 -8.60 21.25
CA ASP A 205 -7.60 -9.23 22.56
C ASP A 205 -7.95 -8.26 23.69
N HIS A 206 -7.60 -6.99 23.53
CA HIS A 206 -8.00 -5.93 24.47
C HIS A 206 -9.53 -5.69 24.49
N LEU A 207 -10.22 -5.78 23.34
CA LEU A 207 -11.69 -5.76 23.30
C LEU A 207 -12.30 -6.92 24.08
N LYS A 208 -11.75 -8.14 23.93
CA LYS A 208 -12.23 -9.33 24.64
C LYS A 208 -12.07 -9.19 26.15
N GLU A 209 -10.92 -8.71 26.60
CA GLU A 209 -10.64 -8.46 28.01
C GLU A 209 -11.67 -7.49 28.61
N ARG A 210 -11.85 -6.31 28.00
CA ARG A 210 -12.82 -5.32 28.48
C ARG A 210 -14.26 -5.78 28.42
N LEU A 211 -14.62 -6.61 27.43
CA LEU A 211 -15.97 -7.19 27.37
C LEU A 211 -16.17 -8.20 28.51
N SER A 212 -15.14 -8.98 28.84
CA SER A 212 -15.16 -9.93 29.96
C SER A 212 -15.29 -9.22 31.30
N GLU A 213 -14.60 -8.09 31.49
CA GLU A 213 -14.75 -7.25 32.70
C GLU A 213 -16.20 -6.77 32.86
N SER A 214 -16.78 -6.21 31.79
CA SER A 214 -18.19 -5.77 31.76
C SER A 214 -19.17 -6.89 32.10
N ALA A 215 -18.93 -8.10 31.57
CA ALA A 215 -19.74 -9.28 31.85
C ALA A 215 -19.66 -9.69 33.34
N ASN A 216 -18.46 -9.69 33.92
CA ASN A 216 -18.23 -10.03 35.31
C ASN A 216 -18.88 -9.02 36.28
N GLU A 217 -18.82 -7.72 35.96
CA GLU A 217 -19.49 -6.67 36.72
C GLU A 217 -21.03 -6.84 36.68
N LEU A 218 -21.59 -7.11 35.49
CA LEU A 218 -23.01 -7.40 35.33
C LEU A 218 -23.45 -8.62 36.15
N GLU A 219 -22.70 -9.71 36.08
CA GLU A 219 -23.02 -10.93 36.80
C GLU A 219 -23.01 -10.70 38.32
N THR A 220 -22.01 -9.97 38.82
CA THR A 220 -21.90 -9.60 40.23
C THR A 220 -23.12 -8.76 40.68
N ARG A 221 -23.52 -7.78 39.85
CA ARG A 221 -24.69 -6.94 40.11
C ARG A 221 -26.00 -7.73 40.08
N ASN A 222 -26.16 -8.63 39.12
CA ASN A 222 -27.32 -9.52 39.02
C ASN A 222 -27.45 -10.43 40.25
N LYS A 223 -26.33 -11.01 40.73
CA LYS A 223 -26.30 -11.80 41.97
C LYS A 223 -26.75 -10.98 43.18
N PHE A 224 -26.29 -9.72 43.28
CA PHE A 224 -26.71 -8.80 44.34
C PHE A 224 -28.22 -8.51 44.31
N ILE A 225 -28.76 -8.07 43.17
CA ILE A 225 -30.19 -7.73 43.04
C ILE A 225 -31.06 -8.95 43.33
N LYS A 226 -30.71 -10.12 42.79
CA LYS A 226 -31.45 -11.37 43.03
C LYS A 226 -31.48 -11.74 44.51
N LYS A 227 -30.39 -11.48 45.26
CA LYS A 227 -30.36 -11.66 46.71
C LYS A 227 -31.24 -10.63 47.41
N SER A 228 -31.19 -9.36 47.04
CA SER A 228 -31.98 -8.29 47.66
C SER A 228 -33.49 -8.44 47.45
N ILE A 229 -33.92 -8.98 46.30
CA ILE A 229 -35.33 -9.34 46.05
C ILE A 229 -35.75 -10.51 46.95
N ARG A 230 -34.90 -11.53 47.13
CA ARG A 230 -35.25 -12.74 47.89
C ARG A 230 -35.41 -12.51 49.40
N VAL A 231 -34.74 -11.49 49.94
CA VAL A 231 -34.72 -11.19 51.39
C VAL A 231 -35.86 -10.24 51.78
N ARG A 232 -36.69 -9.79 50.83
CA ARG A 232 -37.86 -8.93 51.04
C ARG A 232 -39.14 -9.68 50.72
#